data_AF-A0A2K6F336-F1
#
_entry.id   AF-A0A2K6F336-F1
#
_cell.length_a   1.000
_cell.length_b   1.000
_cell.length_c   1.000
_cell.angle_alpha   90.00
_cell.angle_beta   90.00
_cell.angle_gamma   90.00
#
_symmetry.space_group_name_H-M   'P 1'
#
loop_
_entity.id
_entity.type
_entity.pdbx_description
1 polymer ?
#
loop_
_entity_poly.entity_id
_entity_poly.type
_entity_poly.pdbx_seq_one_letter_code
_entity_poly.pdbx_strand_id
1 'polypeptide(L)'
;LLLSNSCIPFLGSSEGLDFQTLLLDEERGKLLLGAKDHIFLLSLVDLNKNFKKIFWPAAKERVELCKLAGKDPNTECANFIRVLQPYNKTHIYVCGTGAFHPICGYIDLGVYKEEVIFKLDTHNLESGRLKCPFDPQQPFASVMTDEYLYSGTASDFLGKDTAFTRSLGPTHDHHYIRTDISEHYWLNGAKFIGTFPIPDTYNPDDDKIYFFFRESSQEGSTSDKTILSRVGRVCKEYLYFEGG
;
A
#
# COMPACT_ATOMS: atom_id res chain seq x y z
N LEU A 1 0.58 -12.12 29.87
CA LEU A 1 0.78 -11.19 28.73
C LEU A 1 0.75 -9.74 29.18
N LEU A 2 -0.39 -9.17 29.58
CA LEU A 2 -0.42 -7.79 30.14
C LEU A 2 0.15 -7.72 31.57
N LEU A 3 -0.13 -8.72 32.41
CA LEU A 3 0.37 -8.81 33.79
C LEU A 3 1.88 -9.12 33.90
N SER A 4 2.52 -9.49 32.78
CA SER A 4 3.93 -9.89 32.73
C SER A 4 4.84 -8.81 32.15
N ASN A 5 4.35 -7.58 31.92
CA ASN A 5 5.06 -6.50 31.19
C ASN A 5 5.62 -6.93 29.81
N SER A 6 5.14 -8.04 29.26
CA SER A 6 5.61 -8.61 27.99
C SER A 6 4.81 -8.10 26.80
N CYS A 7 3.88 -7.17 27.02
CA CYS A 7 3.05 -6.54 26.01
C CYS A 7 2.78 -5.10 26.43
N ILE A 8 3.14 -4.15 25.58
CA ILE A 8 2.85 -2.73 25.77
C ILE A 8 1.71 -2.38 24.80
N PRO A 9 0.47 -2.20 25.28
CA PRO A 9 -0.62 -1.78 24.42
C PRO A 9 -0.40 -0.34 23.98
N PHE A 10 -0.70 -0.04 22.72
CA PHE A 10 -0.80 1.34 22.27
C PHE A 10 -2.12 1.94 22.75
N LEU A 11 -2.07 2.87 23.70
CA LEU A 11 -3.21 3.49 24.37
C LEU A 11 -3.77 4.69 23.60
N GLY A 12 -3.04 5.17 22.59
CA GLY A 12 -3.41 6.35 21.79
C GLY A 12 -4.58 6.11 20.83
N SER A 13 -5.21 4.95 20.83
CA SER A 13 -6.31 4.61 19.92
C SER A 13 -7.68 4.84 20.55
N SER A 14 -8.49 5.72 19.95
CA SER A 14 -9.95 5.64 20.12
C SER A 14 -10.50 4.43 19.36
N GLU A 15 -11.67 3.93 19.75
CA GLU A 15 -12.42 2.97 18.93
C GLU A 15 -12.55 3.48 17.49
N GLY A 16 -12.41 2.58 16.51
CA GLY A 16 -12.66 2.88 15.09
C GLY A 16 -11.47 3.37 14.26
N LEU A 17 -10.23 3.30 14.74
CA LEU A 17 -9.04 3.71 13.98
C LEU A 17 -8.53 2.69 12.96
N ASP A 18 -8.93 1.42 13.02
CA ASP A 18 -8.58 0.37 12.03
C ASP A 18 -7.12 0.40 11.54
N PHE A 19 -6.22 -0.18 12.34
CA PHE A 19 -4.78 -0.24 12.05
C PHE A 19 -4.47 -1.32 11.01
N GLN A 20 -4.05 -0.91 9.82
CA GLN A 20 -3.90 -1.83 8.68
C GLN A 20 -2.52 -1.87 8.06
N THR A 21 -1.70 -0.82 8.26
CA THR A 21 -0.42 -0.67 7.55
C THR A 21 0.69 -0.33 8.53
N LEU A 22 1.83 -1.02 8.41
CA LEU A 22 2.99 -0.83 9.28
C LEU A 22 4.23 -0.59 8.41
N LEU A 23 5.07 0.33 8.83
CA LEU A 23 6.42 0.52 8.27
C LEU A 23 7.42 0.70 9.41
N LEU A 24 8.35 -0.24 9.51
CA LEU A 24 9.43 -0.22 10.49
C LEU A 24 10.60 0.60 9.95
N ASP A 25 11.04 1.60 10.70
CA ASP A 25 12.25 2.37 10.43
C ASP A 25 13.25 2.09 11.57
N GLU A 26 14.06 1.05 11.39
CA GLU A 26 15.07 0.66 12.37
C GLU A 26 16.15 1.73 12.54
N GLU A 27 16.50 2.43 11.45
CA GLU A 27 17.53 3.46 11.47
C GLU A 27 17.19 4.63 12.39
N ARG A 28 15.92 5.02 12.45
CA ARG A 28 15.42 6.09 13.32
C ARG A 28 14.84 5.57 14.64
N GLY A 29 14.76 4.25 14.81
CA GLY A 29 14.09 3.62 15.95
C GLY A 29 12.59 3.96 16.01
N LYS A 30 11.93 4.05 14.85
CA LYS A 30 10.53 4.46 14.73
C LYS A 30 9.66 3.39 14.08
N LEU A 31 8.39 3.42 14.41
CA LEU A 31 7.35 2.64 13.75
C LEU A 31 6.30 3.60 13.19
N LEU A 32 6.10 3.58 11.88
CA LEU A 32 4.98 4.26 11.24
C LEU A 32 3.79 3.30 11.17
N LEU A 33 2.61 3.85 11.48
CA LEU A 33 1.36 3.10 11.54
C LEU A 33 0.28 3.85 10.77
N GLY A 34 -0.23 3.23 9.72
CA GLY A 34 -1.34 3.71 8.91
C GLY A 34 -2.68 3.20 9.46
N ALA A 35 -3.62 4.12 9.60
CA ALA A 35 -4.92 3.91 10.21
C ALA A 35 -6.03 4.63 9.40
N LYS A 36 -7.27 4.54 9.84
CA LYS A 36 -8.38 5.37 9.37
C LYS A 36 -8.12 6.85 9.69
N ASP A 37 -8.06 7.65 8.64
CA ASP A 37 -7.82 9.10 8.60
C ASP A 37 -6.52 9.57 9.28
N HIS A 38 -5.64 8.65 9.69
CA HIS A 38 -4.49 8.97 10.53
C HIS A 38 -3.25 8.18 10.14
N ILE A 39 -2.10 8.82 10.32
CA ILE A 39 -0.78 8.19 10.27
C ILE A 39 -0.08 8.52 11.57
N PHE A 40 0.43 7.51 12.27
CA PHE A 40 1.14 7.67 13.53
C PHE A 40 2.63 7.41 13.33
N LEU A 41 3.45 8.13 14.10
CA LEU A 41 4.88 7.89 14.25
C LEU A 41 5.16 7.58 15.71
N LEU A 42 5.46 6.31 15.98
CA LEU A 42 5.67 5.75 17.30
C LEU A 42 7.17 5.51 17.54
N SER A 43 7.60 5.53 18.81
CA SER A 43 8.94 5.13 19.20
C SER A 43 8.98 3.62 19.47
N LEU A 44 10.00 2.91 18.96
CA LEU A 44 10.15 1.47 19.21
C LEU A 44 10.47 1.13 20.67
N VAL A 45 10.97 2.10 21.45
CA VAL A 45 11.28 1.92 22.88
C VAL A 45 10.02 2.03 23.74
N ASP A 46 9.13 2.96 23.41
CA ASP A 46 7.88 3.20 24.12
C ASP A 46 6.85 3.79 23.16
N LEU A 47 5.89 2.97 22.76
CA LEU A 47 4.86 3.32 21.77
C LEU A 47 3.95 4.46 22.24
N ASN A 48 3.84 4.68 23.55
CA ASN A 48 2.90 5.65 24.13
C ASN A 48 3.57 7.00 24.47
N LYS A 49 4.90 7.08 24.41
CA LYS A 49 5.64 8.30 24.76
C LYS A 49 5.84 9.20 23.55
N ASN A 50 5.28 10.41 23.62
CA ASN A 50 5.50 11.49 22.64
C ASN A 50 5.28 11.07 21.17
N PHE A 51 4.31 10.18 20.91
CA PHE A 51 4.00 9.82 19.55
C PHE A 51 3.48 11.03 18.77
N LYS A 52 3.80 11.08 17.47
CA LYS A 52 3.26 12.09 16.56
C LYS A 52 2.13 11.49 15.73
N LYS A 53 1.17 12.31 15.32
CA LYS A 53 0.10 11.90 14.41
C LYS A 53 -0.16 12.94 13.35
N ILE A 54 -0.42 12.48 12.13
CA ILE A 54 -0.94 13.28 11.02
C ILE A 54 -2.42 12.90 10.89
N PHE A 55 -3.30 13.90 10.88
CA PHE A 55 -4.71 13.73 10.53
C PHE A 55 -4.87 14.03 9.03
N TRP A 56 -5.20 13.00 8.25
CA TRP A 56 -5.35 13.08 6.80
C TRP A 56 -6.65 12.38 6.36
N PRO A 57 -7.81 12.99 6.63
CA PRO A 57 -9.09 12.43 6.21
C PRO A 57 -9.36 12.64 4.72
N ALA A 58 -10.32 11.89 4.19
CA ALA A 58 -10.84 12.14 2.85
C ALA A 58 -11.55 13.51 2.80
N ALA A 59 -11.54 14.16 1.62
CA ALA A 59 -12.28 15.40 1.44
C ALA A 59 -13.78 15.20 1.67
N LYS A 60 -14.46 16.17 2.29
CA LYS A 60 -15.89 16.05 2.65
C LYS A 60 -16.76 15.69 1.46
N GLU A 61 -16.52 16.31 0.31
CA GLU A 61 -17.22 16.01 -0.94
C GLU A 61 -17.05 14.55 -1.38
N ARG A 62 -15.85 13.97 -1.21
CA ARG A 62 -15.59 12.56 -1.52
C ARG A 62 -16.30 11.62 -0.56
N VAL A 63 -16.34 11.98 0.72
CA VAL A 63 -17.09 11.23 1.74
C VAL A 63 -18.58 11.22 1.39
N GLU A 64 -19.17 12.36 1.01
CA GLU A 64 -20.58 12.41 0.61
C GLU A 64 -20.86 11.62 -0.67
N LEU A 65 -19.99 11.72 -1.69
CA LEU A 65 -20.10 10.90 -2.90
C LEU A 65 -20.00 9.39 -2.61
N CYS A 66 -19.10 8.99 -1.70
CA CYS A 66 -18.98 7.60 -1.26
C CYS A 66 -20.28 7.08 -0.63
N LYS A 67 -20.90 7.88 0.27
CA LYS A 67 -22.19 7.54 0.88
C LYS A 67 -23.30 7.44 -0.16
N LEU A 68 -23.37 8.38 -1.10
CA LEU A 68 -24.34 8.36 -2.21
C LEU A 68 -24.16 7.14 -3.13
N ALA A 69 -22.94 6.61 -3.24
CA ALA A 69 -22.66 5.36 -3.92
C ALA A 69 -23.10 4.10 -3.14
N GLY A 70 -23.71 4.26 -1.97
CA GLY A 70 -24.26 3.17 -1.15
C GLY A 70 -23.24 2.46 -0.26
N LYS A 71 -22.08 3.08 -0.02
CA LYS A 71 -21.01 2.54 0.84
C LYS A 71 -21.21 2.87 2.31
N ASP A 72 -20.68 2.03 3.20
CA ASP A 72 -20.85 2.20 4.64
C ASP A 72 -20.11 3.47 5.13
N PRO A 73 -20.83 4.41 5.79
CA PRO A 73 -20.26 5.66 6.27
C PRO A 73 -19.12 5.50 7.29
N ASN A 74 -19.13 4.43 8.08
CA ASN A 74 -18.23 4.22 9.20
C ASN A 74 -17.04 3.34 8.84
N THR A 75 -17.25 2.32 8.00
CA THR A 75 -16.22 1.31 7.68
C THR A 75 -15.62 1.46 6.29
N GLU A 76 -16.23 2.24 5.39
CA GLU A 76 -15.70 2.38 4.03
C GLU A 76 -15.50 3.85 3.57
N CYS A 77 -16.36 4.79 3.99
CA CYS A 77 -16.29 6.21 3.55
C CYS A 77 -15.34 7.09 4.39
N ALA A 78 -14.08 6.68 4.49
CA ALA A 78 -13.00 7.44 5.10
C ALA A 78 -11.69 7.24 4.32
N ASN A 79 -10.61 7.89 4.74
CA ASN A 79 -9.29 7.64 4.16
C ASN A 79 -8.55 6.58 4.98
N PHE A 80 -8.55 5.33 4.51
CA PHE A 80 -7.79 4.26 5.16
C PHE A 80 -6.40 4.21 4.56
N ILE A 81 -5.37 4.38 5.39
CA ILE A 81 -3.98 4.35 4.92
C ILE A 81 -3.57 2.92 4.63
N ARG A 82 -3.25 2.66 3.36
CA ARG A 82 -2.90 1.32 2.85
C ARG A 82 -1.44 1.23 2.43
N VAL A 83 -0.83 2.32 1.98
CA VAL A 83 0.59 2.30 1.54
C VAL A 83 1.41 3.18 2.46
N LEU A 84 2.48 2.61 3.01
CA LEU A 84 3.57 3.32 3.67
C LEU A 84 4.87 2.67 3.19
N GLN A 85 5.65 3.39 2.39
CA GLN A 85 6.88 2.88 1.79
C GLN A 85 8.01 3.90 1.91
N PRO A 86 9.25 3.49 2.20
CA PRO A 86 10.39 4.41 2.18
C PRO A 86 10.60 4.91 0.74
N TYR A 87 10.48 6.22 0.51
CA TYR A 87 10.70 6.80 -0.82
C TYR A 87 12.17 7.16 -1.01
N ASN A 88 12.72 7.90 -0.05
CA ASN A 88 14.14 8.23 0.03
C ASN A 88 14.54 8.43 1.50
N LYS A 89 15.75 8.94 1.76
CA LYS A 89 16.28 9.10 3.13
C LYS A 89 15.47 10.07 4.01
N THR A 90 14.70 10.97 3.39
CA THR A 90 13.97 12.04 4.09
C THR A 90 12.46 11.91 3.96
N HIS A 91 11.94 11.15 3.00
CA HIS A 91 10.51 11.06 2.72
C HIS A 91 9.99 9.63 2.71
N ILE A 92 8.76 9.48 3.20
CA ILE A 92 7.94 8.27 3.07
C ILE A 92 6.87 8.54 2.01
N TYR A 93 6.68 7.60 1.09
CA TYR A 93 5.53 7.59 0.20
C TYR A 93 4.33 7.01 0.93
N VAL A 94 3.21 7.71 0.90
CA VAL A 94 1.98 7.31 1.59
C VAL A 94 0.78 7.36 0.67
N CYS A 95 -0.10 6.36 0.75
CA CYS A 95 -1.39 6.38 0.07
C CYS A 95 -2.51 5.88 0.97
N GLY A 96 -3.71 6.41 0.73
CA GLY A 96 -4.92 5.89 1.34
C GLY A 96 -6.11 5.86 0.38
N THR A 97 -7.17 5.17 0.79
CA THR A 97 -8.36 4.90 -0.03
C THR A 97 -9.16 6.15 -0.40
N GLY A 98 -9.01 7.25 0.35
CA GLY A 98 -9.64 8.54 0.07
C GLY A 98 -11.17 8.47 -0.09
N ALA A 99 -11.86 7.61 0.66
CA ALA A 99 -13.29 7.31 0.51
C ALA A 99 -13.65 6.86 -0.93
N PHE A 100 -13.05 5.76 -1.38
CA PHE A 100 -13.11 5.25 -2.76
C PHE A 100 -12.63 6.26 -3.81
N HIS A 101 -11.68 7.11 -3.44
CA HIS A 101 -10.96 7.96 -4.37
C HIS A 101 -9.49 8.01 -3.94
N PRO A 102 -8.71 6.95 -4.24
CA PRO A 102 -7.38 6.79 -3.70
C PRO A 102 -6.47 7.98 -4.00
N ILE A 103 -5.73 8.41 -2.99
CA ILE A 103 -4.81 9.54 -3.04
C ILE A 103 -3.47 9.16 -2.41
N CYS A 104 -2.39 9.71 -2.96
CA CYS A 104 -1.05 9.52 -2.46
C CYS A 104 -0.34 10.85 -2.21
N GLY A 105 0.72 10.83 -1.42
CA GLY A 105 1.58 11.98 -1.14
C GLY A 105 2.86 11.56 -0.44
N TYR A 106 3.59 12.54 0.09
CA TYR A 106 4.88 12.34 0.73
C TYR A 106 4.87 12.89 2.15
N ILE A 107 5.43 12.14 3.09
CA ILE A 107 5.66 12.57 4.48
C ILE A 107 7.14 12.88 4.65
N ASP A 108 7.44 14.12 4.98
CA ASP A 108 8.78 14.58 5.33
C ASP A 108 9.14 14.16 6.77
N LEU A 109 10.19 13.35 6.90
CA LEU A 109 10.80 12.93 8.15
C LEU A 109 12.01 13.79 8.54
N GLY A 110 12.49 14.66 7.66
CA GLY A 110 13.69 15.47 7.86
C GLY A 110 14.99 14.70 7.65
N VAL A 111 16.10 15.44 7.60
CA VAL A 111 17.44 14.88 7.33
C VAL A 111 18.04 14.19 8.54
N TYR A 112 17.83 14.75 9.74
CA TYR A 112 18.42 14.26 10.98
C TYR A 112 17.58 13.15 11.60
N LYS A 113 18.24 12.13 12.17
CA LYS A 113 17.56 10.94 12.73
C LYS A 113 16.90 11.24 14.06
N GLU A 114 17.51 12.13 14.85
CA GLU A 114 17.13 12.48 16.20
C GLU A 114 15.91 13.41 16.24
N GLU A 115 15.76 14.27 15.24
CA GLU A 115 14.68 15.27 15.14
C GLU A 115 13.84 15.03 13.89
N VAL A 116 12.76 14.25 14.05
CA VAL A 116 11.86 13.90 12.94
C VAL A 116 10.82 14.99 12.73
N ILE A 117 10.71 15.55 11.52
CA ILE A 117 9.73 16.60 11.19
C ILE A 117 8.29 16.04 11.23
N PHE A 118 8.06 14.94 10.52
CA PHE A 118 6.79 14.23 10.39
C PHE A 118 5.64 15.13 9.89
N LYS A 119 5.77 15.58 8.63
CA LYS A 119 4.80 16.48 7.99
C LYS A 119 4.40 15.95 6.62
N LEU A 120 3.09 15.84 6.38
CA LEU A 120 2.54 15.49 5.06
C LEU A 120 2.57 16.72 4.14
N ASP A 121 3.05 16.54 2.91
CA ASP A 121 2.90 17.53 1.85
C ASP A 121 1.50 17.44 1.22
N THR A 122 0.60 18.33 1.66
CA THR A 122 -0.77 18.40 1.15
C THR A 122 -0.91 19.18 -0.16
N HIS A 123 0.16 19.83 -0.63
CA HIS A 123 0.10 20.63 -1.85
C HIS A 123 0.43 19.80 -3.09
N ASN A 124 1.21 18.73 -2.93
CA ASN A 124 1.65 17.85 -4.01
C ASN A 124 1.03 16.45 -3.88
N LEU A 125 -0.30 16.39 -3.73
CA LEU A 125 -1.02 15.12 -3.70
C LEU A 125 -1.19 14.55 -5.12
N GLU A 126 -1.05 13.24 -5.22
CA GLU A 126 -1.14 12.48 -6.47
C GLU A 126 -2.36 11.55 -6.46
N SER A 127 -2.78 11.14 -7.65
CA SER A 127 -3.74 10.03 -7.77
C SER A 127 -3.13 8.74 -7.22
N GLY A 128 -3.88 8.07 -6.34
CA GLY A 128 -3.53 6.75 -5.80
C GLY A 128 -4.11 5.59 -6.60
N ARG A 129 -4.83 5.86 -7.70
CA ARG A 129 -5.36 4.81 -8.57
C ARG A 129 -4.22 3.91 -9.02
N LEU A 130 -4.43 2.60 -8.97
CA LEU A 130 -3.43 1.59 -9.36
C LEU A 130 -2.16 1.55 -8.48
N LYS A 131 -2.12 2.32 -7.38
CA LYS A 131 -1.09 2.32 -6.33
C LYS A 131 -1.65 1.86 -4.97
N CYS A 132 -2.92 2.20 -4.72
CA CYS A 132 -3.68 1.92 -3.51
C CYS A 132 -5.07 1.41 -3.89
N PRO A 133 -5.67 0.48 -3.13
CA PRO A 133 -7.03 0.03 -3.40
C PRO A 133 -8.07 1.13 -3.13
N PHE A 134 -9.24 1.02 -3.77
CA PHE A 134 -10.40 1.88 -3.54
C PHE A 134 -11.14 1.49 -2.25
N ASP A 135 -11.35 0.19 -2.08
CA ASP A 135 -12.02 -0.40 -0.93
C ASP A 135 -10.99 -0.74 0.16
N PRO A 136 -11.18 -0.31 1.42
CA PRO A 136 -10.23 -0.59 2.51
C PRO A 136 -10.06 -2.08 2.82
N GLN A 137 -11.06 -2.91 2.53
CA GLN A 137 -11.00 -4.36 2.77
C GLN A 137 -10.40 -5.13 1.59
N GLN A 138 -10.09 -4.45 0.49
CA GLN A 138 -9.55 -5.11 -0.68
C GLN A 138 -8.09 -5.53 -0.45
N PRO A 139 -7.75 -6.81 -0.78
CA PRO A 139 -6.38 -7.28 -0.77
C PRO A 139 -5.53 -6.51 -1.77
N PHE A 140 -4.36 -6.07 -1.33
CA PHE A 140 -3.38 -5.35 -2.14
C PHE A 140 -1.98 -5.73 -1.64
N ALA A 141 -0.98 -5.48 -2.47
CA ALA A 141 0.42 -5.55 -2.05
C ALA A 141 1.20 -4.43 -2.74
N SER A 142 2.14 -3.81 -2.05
CA SER A 142 3.06 -2.83 -2.67
C SER A 142 4.46 -2.90 -2.06
N VAL A 143 5.45 -2.49 -2.84
CA VAL A 143 6.83 -2.30 -2.40
C VAL A 143 7.48 -1.18 -3.19
N MET A 144 8.32 -0.39 -2.52
CA MET A 144 9.17 0.61 -3.16
C MET A 144 10.59 0.08 -3.31
N THR A 145 11.15 0.19 -4.50
CA THR A 145 12.59 0.00 -4.74
C THR A 145 13.03 0.99 -5.81
N ASP A 146 14.19 1.61 -5.62
CA ASP A 146 14.80 2.54 -6.59
C ASP A 146 13.84 3.67 -7.02
N GLU A 147 13.09 4.21 -6.06
CA GLU A 147 12.07 5.26 -6.27
C GLU A 147 10.86 4.82 -7.12
N TYR A 148 10.80 3.54 -7.54
CA TYR A 148 9.64 2.93 -8.20
C TYR A 148 8.72 2.25 -7.18
N LEU A 149 7.42 2.52 -7.30
CA LEU A 149 6.39 1.80 -6.58
C LEU A 149 5.83 0.67 -7.45
N TYR A 150 6.07 -0.55 -7.01
CA TYR A 150 5.44 -1.75 -7.54
C TYR A 150 4.17 -2.05 -6.75
N SER A 151 3.06 -2.35 -7.42
CA SER A 151 1.79 -2.61 -6.73
C SER A 151 0.97 -3.68 -7.44
N GLY A 152 0.38 -4.57 -6.65
CA GLY A 152 -0.71 -5.44 -7.05
C GLY A 152 -1.98 -4.93 -6.38
N THR A 153 -2.92 -4.39 -7.17
CA THR A 153 -4.17 -3.84 -6.64
C THR A 153 -5.28 -3.87 -7.69
N ALA A 154 -6.51 -3.55 -7.31
CA ALA A 154 -7.55 -3.29 -8.29
C ALA A 154 -7.37 -1.94 -9.00
N SER A 155 -7.75 -1.95 -10.28
CA SER A 155 -7.70 -0.78 -11.16
C SER A 155 -8.94 0.09 -11.08
N ASP A 156 -10.04 -0.45 -10.54
CA ASP A 156 -11.37 0.13 -10.59
C ASP A 156 -12.10 0.12 -9.24
N PHE A 157 -13.13 0.95 -9.16
CA PHE A 157 -13.98 1.10 -7.97
C PHE A 157 -14.68 -0.20 -7.56
N LEU A 158 -15.00 -1.08 -8.53
CA LEU A 158 -15.71 -2.34 -8.28
C LEU A 158 -14.78 -3.47 -7.83
N GLY A 159 -13.46 -3.27 -7.90
CA GLY A 159 -12.47 -4.28 -7.55
C GLY A 159 -12.46 -5.50 -8.47
N LYS A 160 -12.95 -5.35 -9.72
CA LYS A 160 -13.10 -6.45 -10.69
C LYS A 160 -11.86 -6.64 -11.53
N ASP A 161 -11.24 -5.55 -11.97
CA ASP A 161 -10.00 -5.60 -12.74
C ASP A 161 -8.82 -5.42 -11.78
N THR A 162 -7.90 -6.38 -11.80
CA THR A 162 -6.73 -6.44 -10.93
C THR A 162 -5.48 -6.42 -11.79
N ALA A 163 -4.50 -5.61 -11.42
CA ALA A 163 -3.31 -5.42 -12.23
C ALA A 163 -2.05 -5.39 -11.36
N PHE A 164 -0.94 -5.82 -11.97
CA PHE A 164 0.39 -5.45 -11.50
C PHE A 164 0.80 -4.15 -12.16
N THR A 165 1.43 -3.27 -11.39
CA THR A 165 1.83 -1.95 -11.85
C THR A 165 3.22 -1.60 -11.35
N ARG A 166 3.93 -0.81 -12.17
CA ARG A 166 5.11 -0.05 -11.77
C ARG A 166 4.80 1.41 -12.04
N SER A 167 4.89 2.24 -11.02
CA SER A 167 4.62 3.67 -11.07
C SER A 167 5.71 4.44 -10.35
N LEU A 168 5.67 5.78 -10.40
CA LEU A 168 6.77 6.64 -9.96
C LEU A 168 8.04 6.34 -10.76
N GLY A 169 9.19 6.69 -10.20
CA GLY A 169 10.49 6.58 -10.82
C GLY A 169 11.26 7.90 -10.77
N PRO A 170 12.57 7.85 -11.02
CA PRO A 170 13.40 9.03 -11.16
C PRO A 170 12.86 9.97 -12.24
N THR A 171 13.15 11.26 -12.13
CA THR A 171 12.68 12.29 -13.08
C THR A 171 13.03 12.01 -14.55
N HIS A 172 14.10 11.24 -14.80
CA HIS A 172 14.57 10.88 -16.13
C HIS A 172 14.02 9.55 -16.67
N ASP A 173 13.32 8.76 -15.85
CA ASP A 173 12.78 7.43 -16.21
C ASP A 173 11.43 7.18 -15.51
N HIS A 174 10.49 8.08 -15.73
CA HIS A 174 9.13 7.99 -15.18
C HIS A 174 8.20 7.28 -16.18
N HIS A 175 8.38 5.98 -16.35
CA HIS A 175 7.52 5.16 -17.19
C HIS A 175 6.54 4.33 -16.36
N TYR A 176 5.25 4.64 -16.51
CA TYR A 176 4.17 3.84 -15.95
C TYR A 176 3.99 2.55 -16.75
N ILE A 177 4.00 1.41 -16.06
CA ILE A 177 3.77 0.10 -16.67
C ILE A 177 2.68 -0.64 -15.90
N ARG A 178 1.84 -1.40 -16.61
CA ARG A 178 0.80 -2.26 -16.05
C ARG A 178 0.64 -3.55 -16.86
N THR A 179 0.09 -4.60 -16.23
CA THR A 179 -0.40 -5.77 -16.97
C THR A 179 -1.53 -5.41 -17.93
N ASP A 180 -1.62 -6.16 -19.04
CA ASP A 180 -2.66 -5.99 -20.04
C ASP A 180 -4.06 -6.23 -19.44
N ILE A 181 -5.04 -5.43 -19.88
CA ILE A 181 -6.46 -5.52 -19.48
C ILE A 181 -7.19 -6.58 -20.33
N SER A 182 -6.75 -6.77 -21.57
CA SER A 182 -7.49 -7.49 -22.60
C SER A 182 -7.38 -9.01 -22.50
N GLU A 183 -6.34 -9.51 -21.84
CA GLU A 183 -6.02 -10.93 -21.78
C GLU A 183 -6.32 -11.46 -20.37
N HIS A 184 -7.48 -12.10 -20.20
CA HIS A 184 -7.89 -12.78 -18.96
C HIS A 184 -6.93 -13.90 -18.51
N TYR A 185 -5.94 -14.25 -19.34
CA TYR A 185 -4.87 -15.19 -19.00
C TYR A 185 -3.88 -14.66 -17.96
N TRP A 186 -3.75 -13.33 -17.79
CA TRP A 186 -2.76 -12.77 -16.86
C TRP A 186 -3.20 -12.87 -15.40
N LEU A 187 -4.42 -12.42 -15.09
CA LEU A 187 -4.96 -12.37 -13.74
C LEU A 187 -6.47 -12.59 -13.76
N ASN A 188 -6.95 -13.57 -12.99
CA ASN A 188 -8.38 -13.88 -12.88
C ASN A 188 -8.92 -13.55 -11.48
N GLY A 189 -9.24 -12.27 -11.28
CA GLY A 189 -9.79 -11.78 -10.01
C GLY A 189 -8.80 -11.92 -8.85
N ALA A 190 -7.53 -11.61 -9.11
CA ALA A 190 -6.42 -11.85 -8.20
C ALA A 190 -6.58 -11.10 -6.86
N LYS A 191 -6.21 -11.76 -5.77
CA LYS A 191 -6.14 -11.19 -4.43
C LYS A 191 -4.69 -11.22 -3.97
N PHE A 192 -4.06 -10.05 -3.95
CA PHE A 192 -2.65 -9.89 -3.63
C PHE A 192 -2.38 -10.01 -2.13
N ILE A 193 -1.22 -10.58 -1.79
CA ILE A 193 -0.83 -10.95 -0.42
C ILE A 193 0.47 -10.26 -0.04
N GLY A 194 1.46 -10.26 -0.94
CA GLY A 194 2.76 -9.66 -0.69
C GLY A 194 3.54 -9.42 -1.97
N THR A 195 4.49 -8.50 -1.92
CA THR A 195 5.41 -8.23 -3.02
C THR A 195 6.80 -7.94 -2.47
N PHE A 196 7.82 -8.53 -3.10
CA PHE A 196 9.18 -8.54 -2.57
C PHE A 196 10.20 -8.38 -3.72
N PRO A 197 11.15 -7.43 -3.61
CA PRO A 197 12.33 -7.41 -4.46
C PRO A 197 13.27 -8.54 -4.01
N ILE A 198 13.67 -9.39 -4.95
CA ILE A 198 14.61 -10.49 -4.68
C ILE A 198 15.72 -10.40 -5.73
N PRO A 199 16.99 -10.26 -5.28
CA PRO A 199 18.13 -10.33 -6.18
C PRO A 199 18.24 -11.71 -6.83
N ASP A 200 18.43 -11.76 -8.14
CA ASP A 200 18.56 -13.02 -8.88
C ASP A 200 20.03 -13.40 -9.08
N THR A 201 20.89 -12.42 -9.39
CA THR A 201 22.33 -12.62 -9.59
C THR A 201 23.14 -11.57 -8.82
N TYR A 202 24.45 -11.55 -9.03
CA TYR A 202 25.31 -10.46 -8.54
C TYR A 202 25.10 -9.14 -9.30
N ASN A 203 24.45 -9.19 -10.47
CA ASN A 203 24.10 -8.01 -11.24
C ASN A 203 22.74 -7.47 -10.78
N PRO A 204 22.66 -6.25 -10.21
CA PRO A 204 21.39 -5.66 -9.76
C PRO A 204 20.35 -5.48 -10.88
N ASP A 205 20.77 -5.46 -12.14
CA ASP A 205 19.85 -5.33 -13.28
C ASP A 205 19.00 -6.61 -13.49
N ASP A 206 19.46 -7.75 -12.97
CA ASP A 206 18.75 -9.03 -13.05
C ASP A 206 17.70 -9.19 -11.95
N ASP A 207 17.64 -8.25 -11.00
CA ASP A 207 16.70 -8.24 -9.88
C ASP A 207 15.26 -8.36 -10.36
N LYS A 208 14.47 -9.14 -9.63
CA LYS A 208 13.06 -9.36 -9.94
C LYS A 208 12.17 -8.97 -8.79
N ILE A 209 10.98 -8.51 -9.12
CA ILE A 209 9.92 -8.25 -8.16
C ILE A 209 8.96 -9.44 -8.19
N TYR A 210 8.82 -10.11 -7.05
CA TYR A 210 7.95 -11.26 -6.88
C TYR A 210 6.64 -10.83 -6.25
N PHE A 211 5.53 -11.22 -6.84
CA PHE A 211 4.18 -10.99 -6.35
C PHE A 211 3.54 -12.30 -5.93
N PHE A 212 3.07 -12.34 -4.68
CA PHE A 212 2.33 -13.46 -4.12
C PHE A 212 0.84 -13.12 -4.11
N PHE A 213 0.03 -13.97 -4.72
CA PHE A 213 -1.41 -13.74 -4.86
C PHE A 213 -2.16 -15.06 -5.00
N ARG A 214 -3.47 -14.98 -4.86
CA ARG A 214 -4.40 -16.07 -5.18
C ARG A 214 -5.40 -15.63 -6.23
N GLU A 215 -5.83 -16.54 -7.08
CA GLU A 215 -6.81 -16.25 -8.13
C GLU A 215 -7.73 -17.44 -8.38
N SER A 216 -8.80 -17.21 -9.15
CA SER A 216 -9.71 -18.29 -9.54
C SER A 216 -9.15 -19.07 -10.73
N SER A 217 -9.22 -20.40 -10.68
CA SER A 217 -8.88 -21.26 -11.82
C SER A 217 -9.71 -20.87 -13.04
N GLN A 218 -9.07 -20.86 -14.22
CA GLN A 218 -9.72 -20.65 -15.50
C GLN A 218 -10.31 -21.97 -16.06
N GLU A 219 -9.84 -23.12 -15.56
CA GLU A 219 -10.30 -24.46 -15.93
C GLU A 219 -11.31 -24.99 -14.90
N GLY A 220 -12.55 -25.20 -15.35
CA GLY A 220 -13.62 -25.84 -14.58
C GLY A 220 -15.01 -25.48 -15.11
N SER A 221 -15.90 -26.47 -15.24
CA SER A 221 -17.33 -26.23 -15.39
C SER A 221 -17.84 -25.40 -14.21
N THR A 222 -18.95 -24.68 -14.41
CA THR A 222 -19.58 -23.72 -13.49
C THR A 222 -19.80 -24.20 -12.03
N SER A 223 -19.57 -25.47 -11.73
CA SER A 223 -19.69 -26.13 -10.44
C SER A 223 -18.42 -26.12 -9.57
N ASP A 224 -17.20 -26.01 -10.11
CA ASP A 224 -15.94 -26.12 -9.35
C ASP A 224 -15.03 -24.90 -9.53
N LYS A 225 -15.31 -23.82 -8.80
CA LYS A 225 -14.40 -22.67 -8.70
C LYS A 225 -13.25 -23.00 -7.74
N THR A 226 -12.16 -23.52 -8.29
CA THR A 226 -10.92 -23.77 -7.52
C THR A 226 -10.12 -22.48 -7.34
N ILE A 227 -9.59 -22.22 -6.14
CA ILE A 227 -8.70 -21.09 -5.86
C ILE A 227 -7.25 -21.58 -5.91
N LEU A 228 -6.43 -20.94 -6.74
CA LEU A 228 -5.02 -21.26 -6.91
C LEU A 228 -4.15 -20.22 -6.20
N SER A 229 -3.08 -20.66 -5.56
CA SER A 229 -2.00 -19.77 -5.08
C SER A 229 -0.93 -19.65 -6.15
N ARG A 230 -0.46 -18.43 -6.42
CA ARG A 230 0.52 -18.15 -7.46
C ARG A 230 1.61 -17.21 -6.97
N VAL A 231 2.76 -17.33 -7.64
CA VAL A 231 3.86 -16.39 -7.57
C VAL A 231 4.12 -15.90 -8.99
N GLY A 232 3.99 -14.59 -9.21
CA GLY A 232 4.38 -13.93 -10.45
C GLY A 232 5.71 -13.21 -10.24
N ARG A 233 6.55 -13.13 -11.28
CA ARG A 233 7.78 -12.34 -11.24
C ARG A 233 7.83 -11.39 -12.42
N VAL A 234 8.42 -10.22 -12.20
CA VAL A 234 8.69 -9.23 -13.24
C VAL A 234 10.11 -8.71 -13.09
N CYS A 235 10.80 -8.46 -14.19
CA CYS A 235 12.12 -7.84 -14.14
C CYS A 235 11.99 -6.39 -13.68
N LYS A 236 13.01 -5.93 -12.94
CA LYS A 236 13.04 -4.57 -12.41
C LYS A 236 13.04 -3.53 -13.53
N GLU A 237 13.81 -3.74 -14.61
CA GLU A 237 13.87 -2.85 -15.78
C GLU A 237 12.67 -2.99 -16.74
N TYR A 238 12.14 -4.21 -16.92
CA TYR A 238 11.05 -4.48 -17.88
C TYR A 238 9.97 -5.38 -17.25
N LEU A 239 8.68 -5.04 -17.38
CA LEU A 239 7.60 -5.99 -17.04
C LEU A 239 7.47 -7.07 -18.12
N TYR A 240 8.35 -8.07 -18.09
CA TYR A 240 8.13 -9.36 -18.75
C TYR A 240 7.82 -10.41 -17.69
N PHE A 241 6.65 -11.05 -17.81
CA PHE A 241 6.27 -12.19 -16.98
C PHE A 241 6.84 -13.46 -17.60
N GLU A 242 7.83 -14.05 -16.96
CA GLU A 242 8.20 -15.44 -17.23
C GLU A 242 7.38 -16.33 -16.28
N GLY A 243 6.25 -16.83 -16.77
CA GLY A 243 5.46 -17.86 -16.10
C GLY A 243 6.14 -19.23 -16.21
N GLY A 244 6.33 -19.90 -15.08
CA GLY A 244 6.70 -21.31 -14.98
C GLY A 244 5.52 -22.18 -14.60
#